data_AF-A0AAD9PCP5-F1
#
_entry.id   AF-A0AAD9PCP5-F1
#
_cell.length_a   1.000
_cell.length_b   1.000
_cell.length_c   1.000
_cell.angle_alpha   90.00
_cell.angle_beta   90.00
_cell.angle_gamma   90.00
#
_symmetry.space_group_name_H-M   'P 1'
#
loop_
_entity.id
_entity.type
_entity.pdbx_description
1 polymer ?
#
loop_
_entity_poly.entity_id
_entity_poly.type
_entity_poly.pdbx_seq_one_letter_code
_entity_poly.pdbx_strand_id
1 'polypeptide(L)'
;MYKITNNLLDINPNQYLMPGHSQTRSNHPHKYQPPTTTTNTVFFPQTIAQWNRLPSSVFVHNSLDTFKGALQDINLTIAPFRHLQ
;
A
#
# COMPACT_ATOMS: atom_id res chain seq x y z
N MET A 1 4.31 -6.82 -9.31
CA MET A 1 4.87 -5.64 -10.01
C MET A 1 4.02 -5.18 -11.18
N TYR A 2 3.56 -6.05 -12.09
CA TYR A 2 2.77 -5.67 -13.28
C TYR A 2 1.66 -4.65 -13.00
N LYS A 3 0.82 -4.86 -11.98
CA LYS A 3 -0.29 -3.94 -11.66
C LYS A 3 0.19 -2.54 -11.26
N ILE A 4 1.30 -2.45 -10.52
CA ILE A 4 1.91 -1.19 -10.08
C ILE A 4 2.57 -0.48 -11.28
N THR A 5 3.32 -1.22 -12.11
CA THR A 5 3.99 -0.65 -13.30
C THR A 5 3.04 -0.19 -14.40
N ASN A 6 1.81 -0.71 -14.41
CA ASN A 6 0.76 -0.33 -15.36
C ASN A 6 -0.29 0.60 -14.73
N ASN A 7 -0.01 1.22 -13.59
CA ASN A 7 -0.92 2.15 -12.90
C ASN A 7 -2.34 1.60 -12.63
N LEU A 8 -2.47 0.29 -12.44
CA LEU A 8 -3.74 -0.37 -12.08
C LEU A 8 -4.02 -0.31 -10.58
N LEU A 9 -3.10 0.25 -9.81
CA LEU A 9 -3.18 0.46 -8.37
C LEU A 9 -2.72 1.90 -8.09
N ASP A 10 -3.38 2.57 -7.16
CA ASP A 10 -2.95 3.89 -6.66
C ASP A 10 -1.76 3.73 -5.70
N ILE A 11 -0.64 3.27 -6.26
CA ILE A 11 0.62 3.03 -5.55
C ILE A 11 1.72 3.65 -6.41
N ASN A 12 2.45 4.62 -5.87
CA ASN A 12 3.53 5.27 -6.60
C ASN A 12 4.68 4.26 -6.87
N PRO A 13 4.92 3.86 -8.14
CA PRO A 13 5.94 2.86 -8.45
C PRO A 13 7.34 3.29 -8.01
N ASN A 14 7.65 4.58 -8.09
CA ASN A 14 8.98 5.12 -7.75
C ASN A 14 9.28 5.06 -6.25
N GLN A 15 8.25 4.96 -5.41
CA GLN A 15 8.41 4.87 -3.96
C GLN A 15 8.68 3.43 -3.49
N TYR A 16 8.20 2.43 -4.22
CA TYR A 16 8.19 1.03 -3.76
C TYR A 16 8.96 0.06 -4.65
N LEU A 17 9.24 0.41 -5.91
CA LEU A 17 9.95 -0.44 -6.85
C LEU A 17 11.38 0.08 -7.05
N MET A 18 12.36 -0.67 -6.56
CA MET A 18 13.76 -0.39 -6.83
C MET A 18 14.22 -1.15 -8.08
N PRO A 19 14.80 -0.48 -9.08
CA PRO A 19 15.32 -1.16 -10.27
C PRO A 19 16.44 -2.13 -9.87
N GLY A 20 16.41 -3.32 -10.46
CA GLY A 20 17.41 -4.34 -10.25
C GLY A 20 18.75 -3.93 -10.84
N HIS A 21 19.77 -3.72 -10.01
CA HIS A 21 21.13 -3.59 -10.51
C HIS A 21 21.78 -4.96 -10.62
N SER A 22 22.00 -5.45 -11.85
CA SER A 22 22.76 -6.67 -12.09
C SER A 22 23.66 -6.49 -13.31
N GLN A 23 24.94 -6.83 -13.16
CA GLN A 23 25.92 -6.85 -14.26
C GLN A 23 25.82 -8.13 -15.12
N THR A 24 24.82 -8.98 -14.87
CA THR A 24 24.60 -10.21 -15.65
C THR A 24 23.70 -9.95 -16.85
N ARG A 25 23.86 -10.77 -17.90
CA ARG A 25 23.10 -10.70 -19.16
C ARG A 25 21.57 -10.85 -19.02
N SER A 26 21.09 -11.20 -17.82
CA SER A 26 19.67 -11.33 -17.47
C SER A 26 19.09 -10.02 -16.89
N ASN A 27 19.70 -8.86 -17.15
CA ASN A 27 19.16 -7.56 -16.74
C ASN A 27 18.22 -6.99 -17.83
N HIS A 28 17.03 -6.54 -17.44
CA HIS A 28 16.06 -5.92 -18.35
C HIS A 28 15.30 -4.81 -17.63
N PRO A 29 14.68 -3.84 -18.35
CA PRO A 29 14.05 -2.65 -17.74
C PRO A 29 12.94 -2.98 -16.73
N HIS A 30 12.26 -4.12 -16.90
CA HIS A 30 11.23 -4.60 -15.96
C HIS A 30 11.77 -5.45 -14.80
N LYS A 31 13.09 -5.50 -14.62
CA LYS A 31 13.71 -6.24 -13.52
C LYS A 31 13.85 -5.29 -12.34
N TYR A 32 13.15 -5.62 -11.27
CA TYR A 32 13.22 -4.89 -10.02
C TYR A 32 13.83 -5.78 -8.95
N GLN A 33 14.44 -5.15 -7.94
CA GLN A 33 14.92 -5.88 -6.77
C GLN A 33 13.71 -6.51 -6.06
N PRO A 34 13.77 -7.81 -5.70
CA PRO A 34 12.77 -8.39 -4.83
C PRO A 34 12.75 -7.61 -3.51
N PRO A 35 11.59 -7.14 -3.04
CA PRO A 35 11.51 -6.55 -1.72
C PRO A 35 11.89 -7.60 -0.69
N THR A 36 13.01 -7.41 -0.01
CA THR A 36 13.46 -8.25 1.10
C THR A 36 13.01 -7.64 2.40
N THR A 37 12.30 -8.41 3.21
CA THR A 37 11.79 -7.97 4.51
C THR A 37 12.40 -8.83 5.61
N THR A 38 12.99 -8.21 6.63
CA THR A 38 13.44 -8.90 7.85
C THR A 38 12.31 -9.19 8.85
N THR A 39 11.14 -8.56 8.67
CA THR A 39 9.98 -8.65 9.56
C THR A 39 8.72 -8.91 8.76
N ASN A 40 8.29 -10.17 8.57
CA ASN A 40 7.08 -10.61 7.83
C ASN A 40 6.02 -9.51 7.55
N THR A 41 6.22 -8.69 6.52
CA THR A 41 5.29 -7.63 6.08
C THR A 41 4.35 -8.18 5.02
N VAL A 42 3.81 -9.38 5.25
CA VAL A 42 2.78 -9.96 4.37
C VAL A 42 1.52 -9.07 4.34
N PHE A 43 1.42 -8.17 5.31
CA PHE A 43 0.42 -7.13 5.39
C PHE A 43 1.09 -5.79 5.63
N PHE A 44 0.67 -4.76 4.90
CA PHE A 44 0.94 -3.37 5.26
C PHE A 44 0.34 -3.14 6.65
N PRO A 45 1.13 -3.04 7.73
CA PRO A 45 0.59 -2.99 9.10
C PRO A 45 -0.33 -1.78 9.30
N GLN A 46 -0.01 -0.71 8.57
CA GLN A 46 -0.80 0.51 8.51
C GLN A 46 -2.21 0.27 7.96
N THR A 47 -2.35 -0.59 6.94
CA THR A 47 -3.64 -0.88 6.32
C THR A 47 -4.55 -1.62 7.31
N ILE A 48 -4.06 -2.64 8.01
CA ILE A 48 -4.89 -3.35 9.02
C ILE A 48 -5.32 -2.38 10.13
N ALA A 49 -4.41 -1.54 10.63
CA ALA A 49 -4.73 -0.56 11.67
C ALA A 49 -5.75 0.50 11.21
N GLN A 50 -5.68 0.94 9.95
CA GLN A 50 -6.65 1.87 9.37
C GLN A 50 -8.02 1.24 9.22
N TRP A 51 -8.10 0.01 8.72
CA TRP A 51 -9.36 -0.72 8.55
C TRP A 51 -10.06 -0.96 9.90
N ASN A 52 -9.28 -1.30 10.94
CA ASN A 52 -9.82 -1.51 12.29
C ASN A 52 -10.29 -0.21 12.99
N ARG A 53 -9.92 0.97 12.45
CA ARG A 53 -10.33 2.27 12.97
C ARG A 53 -11.53 2.86 12.24
N LEU A 54 -12.03 2.19 11.20
CA LEU A 54 -13.19 2.68 10.46
C LEU A 54 -14.43 2.66 11.36
N PRO A 55 -15.18 3.77 11.44
CA PRO A 55 -16.45 3.80 12.16
C PRO A 55 -17.44 2.79 11.57
N SER A 56 -18.27 2.20 12.43
CA SER A 56 -19.33 1.28 12.01
C SER A 56 -20.27 1.90 10.97
N SER A 57 -20.49 3.23 11.04
CA SER A 57 -21.32 3.98 10.09
C SER A 57 -20.88 3.87 8.64
N VAL A 58 -19.58 3.67 8.37
CA VAL A 58 -19.04 3.54 7.01
C VAL A 58 -19.46 2.21 6.37
N PHE A 59 -19.60 1.15 7.18
CA PHE A 59 -19.91 -0.19 6.67
C PHE A 59 -21.39 -0.39 6.35
N VAL A 60 -22.25 0.57 6.73
CA VAL A 60 -23.72 0.47 6.56
C VAL A 60 -24.18 0.91 5.16
N HIS A 61 -23.27 1.39 4.32
CA HIS A 61 -23.61 1.89 2.99
C HIS A 61 -23.81 0.76 1.97
N ASN A 62 -24.99 0.74 1.34
CA ASN A 62 -25.38 -0.29 0.37
C ASN A 62 -24.92 0.00 -1.08
N SER A 63 -24.19 1.09 -1.29
CA SER A 63 -23.67 1.50 -2.60
C SER A 63 -22.21 1.93 -2.48
N LEU A 64 -21.46 1.67 -3.55
CA LEU A 64 -20.04 1.99 -3.63
C LEU A 64 -19.79 3.50 -3.60
N ASP A 65 -20.69 4.30 -4.18
CA ASP A 65 -20.56 5.76 -4.21
C ASP A 65 -20.82 6.39 -2.83
N THR A 66 -21.81 5.86 -2.09
CA THR A 66 -22.10 6.33 -0.73
C THR A 66 -21.02 5.91 0.27
N PHE A 67 -20.47 4.70 0.10
CA PHE A 67 -19.29 4.25 0.84
C PHE A 67 -18.07 5.15 0.61
N LYS A 68 -17.77 5.49 -0.66
CA LYS A 68 -16.65 6.38 -1.01
C LYS A 68 -16.83 7.79 -0.43
N GLY A 69 -18.05 8.34 -0.48
CA GLY A 69 -18.35 9.63 0.14
C GLY A 69 -18.08 9.61 1.65
N ALA A 70 -18.58 8.59 2.36
CA ALA A 70 -18.36 8.45 3.79
C ALA A 70 -16.88 8.27 4.17
N LEU A 71 -16.07 7.64 3.31
CA LEU A 71 -14.63 7.53 3.52
C LEU A 71 -13.89 8.86 3.36
N GLN A 72 -14.35 9.73 2.46
CA GLN A 72 -13.74 11.06 2.26
C GLN A 72 -13.99 12.00 3.45
N ASP A 73 -15.11 11.83 4.13
CA ASP A 73 -15.46 12.60 5.32
C ASP A 73 -14.66 12.18 6.57
N ILE A 74 -13.93 11.05 6.52
CA ILE A 74 -13.15 10.54 7.64
C ILE A 74 -11.71 11.02 7.56
N ASN A 75 -11.33 11.79 8.58
CA ASN A 75 -9.94 12.19 8.76
C ASN A 75 -9.15 11.06 9.44
N LEU A 76 -8.55 10.16 8.65
CA LEU A 76 -7.66 9.12 9.14
C LEU A 76 -6.28 9.72 9.46
N THR A 77 -6.18 10.50 10.55
CA THR A 77 -4.88 11.04 10.99
C THR A 77 -3.97 9.89 11.44
N ILE A 78 -2.89 9.71 10.67
CA ILE A 78 -1.89 8.66 10.90
C ILE A 78 -0.98 9.14 12.04
N ALA A 79 -1.10 8.54 13.22
CA ALA A 79 -0.06 8.70 14.24
C ALA A 79 1.20 7.95 13.76
N PRO A 80 2.39 8.58 13.78
CA PRO A 80 3.62 7.90 13.42
C PRO A 80 3.82 6.70 14.35
N PHE A 81 4.09 5.54 13.76
CA PHE A 81 4.45 4.32 14.48
C PHE A 81 5.74 4.61 15.24
N ARG A 82 5.64 4.96 16.53
CA ARG A 82 6.81 5.15 17.38
C ARG A 82 7.46 3.79 17.54
N HIS A 83 8.65 3.63 16.98
CA HIS A 83 9.56 2.57 17.36
C HIS A 83 9.78 2.66 18.87
N LEU A 84 9.29 1.67 19.61
CA LEU A 84 9.74 1.41 20.97
C LEU A 84 11.16 0.86 20.85
N GLN A 85 12.12 1.56 21.46
CA GLN A 85 13.48 1.07 21.69
C GLN A 85 13.48 -0.08 22.70
#